data_AF-W9JIW0-F1
#
_entry.id   AF-W9JIW0-F1
#
_cell.length_a   1.000
_cell.length_b   1.000
_cell.length_c   1.000
_cell.angle_alpha   90.00
_cell.angle_beta   90.00
_cell.angle_gamma   90.00
#
_symmetry.space_group_name_H-M   'P 1'
#
loop_
_entity.id
_entity.type
_entity.pdbx_description
1 polymer ?
#
loop_
_entity_poly.entity_id
_entity_poly.type
_entity_poly.pdbx_seq_one_letter_code
_entity_poly.pdbx_strand_id
1 'polypeptide(L)'
;MAYHEDIDFITDAKQRLMVPRSVDLGFADDGETLTAKVRRFKDCWMRQDGKQFAIFAGTALEKVGFLWYDVTDKIEFKHCVIVGMGNDNGKKVPQNTYYFLLVREKLGGEGYERLGVGKVQVRYVANESDAGKL
;
A
#
# COMPACT_ATOMS: atom_id res chain seq x y z
N MET A 1 12.61 1.84 -15.33
CA MET A 1 11.77 2.27 -14.18
C MET A 1 10.48 1.48 -14.24
N ALA A 2 10.09 0.78 -13.18
CA ALA A 2 9.02 -0.24 -13.19
C ALA A 2 7.61 0.32 -13.48
N TYR A 3 7.44 1.63 -13.54
CA TYR A 3 6.15 2.30 -13.69
C TYR A 3 6.27 3.48 -14.67
N HIS A 4 6.54 3.18 -15.94
CA HIS A 4 6.43 4.21 -16.97
C HIS A 4 4.92 4.44 -17.21
N GLU A 5 4.42 5.61 -16.81
CA GLU A 5 3.08 6.16 -17.12
C GLU A 5 1.84 5.40 -16.59
N ASP A 6 1.97 4.21 -16.01
CA ASP A 6 0.82 3.34 -15.68
C ASP A 6 0.28 3.44 -14.22
N ILE A 7 0.73 4.39 -13.40
CA ILE A 7 0.17 4.59 -12.03
C ILE A 7 -0.52 5.95 -11.89
N ASP A 8 -1.83 5.94 -12.02
CA ASP A 8 -2.72 7.12 -12.00
C ASP A 8 -2.52 8.05 -10.78
N PHE A 9 -2.17 7.53 -9.60
CA PHE A 9 -2.06 8.38 -8.40
C PHE A 9 -0.72 9.09 -8.23
N ILE A 10 0.31 8.69 -8.98
CA ILE A 10 1.61 9.38 -8.97
C ILE A 10 1.55 10.62 -9.90
N THR A 11 0.69 10.58 -10.91
CA THR A 11 0.59 11.59 -11.97
C THR A 11 -0.59 12.55 -11.79
N ASP A 12 -1.58 12.25 -10.94
CA ASP A 12 -2.73 13.12 -10.72
C ASP A 12 -2.42 14.28 -9.75
N ALA A 13 -1.98 15.40 -10.34
CA ALA A 13 -1.71 16.66 -9.62
C ALA A 13 -2.94 17.25 -8.89
N LYS A 14 -4.17 16.79 -9.17
CA LYS A 14 -5.37 17.24 -8.47
C LYS A 14 -5.62 16.48 -7.17
N GLN A 15 -4.93 15.37 -6.96
CA GLN A 15 -5.11 14.53 -5.79
C GLN A 15 -4.33 15.10 -4.60
N ARG A 16 -5.06 15.58 -3.57
CA ARG A 16 -4.46 16.02 -2.31
C ARG A 16 -4.03 14.79 -1.50
N LEU A 17 -2.82 14.32 -1.76
CA LEU A 17 -2.18 13.28 -0.97
C LEU A 17 -1.69 13.87 0.34
N MET A 18 -2.18 13.32 1.45
CA MET A 18 -1.68 13.60 2.78
C MET A 18 -0.63 12.54 3.13
N VAL A 19 0.56 12.98 3.51
CA VAL A 19 1.57 12.08 4.08
C VAL A 19 1.10 11.65 5.47
N PRO A 20 1.19 10.36 5.83
CA PRO A 20 0.94 9.88 7.18
C PRO A 20 1.75 10.67 8.21
N ARG A 21 1.28 10.67 9.47
CA ARG A 21 2.00 11.37 10.55
C ARG A 21 3.46 10.86 10.59
N SER A 22 4.39 11.73 10.97
CA SER A 22 5.84 11.42 11.08
C SER A 22 6.17 10.20 11.95
N VAL A 23 5.24 9.74 12.78
CA VAL A 23 5.38 8.52 13.60
C VAL A 23 5.13 7.21 12.83
N ASP A 24 4.53 7.29 11.64
CA ASP A 24 4.26 6.11 10.80
C ASP A 24 5.33 5.92 9.72
N LEU A 25 6.06 7.01 9.38
CA LEU A 25 7.15 7.04 8.41
C LEU A 25 8.22 8.05 8.84
N GLY A 26 9.47 7.60 8.92
CA GLY A 26 10.61 8.45 9.19
C GLY A 26 11.91 7.81 8.72
N PHE A 27 12.96 8.60 8.58
CA PHE A 27 14.30 8.08 8.31
C PHE A 27 15.01 7.77 9.63
N ALA A 28 15.82 6.71 9.63
CA ALA A 28 16.77 6.47 10.72
C ALA A 28 17.87 7.54 10.72
N ASP A 29 18.71 7.53 11.76
CA ASP A 29 19.79 8.51 11.93
C ASP A 29 20.83 8.50 10.80
N ASP A 30 20.91 7.38 10.06
CA ASP A 30 21.75 7.25 8.86
C ASP A 30 21.23 8.06 7.65
N GLY A 31 19.96 8.51 7.69
CA GLY A 31 19.29 9.20 6.60
C GLY A 31 18.96 8.32 5.39
N GLU A 32 19.32 7.04 5.42
CA GLU A 32 19.19 6.10 4.30
C GLU A 32 18.09 5.06 4.57
N THR A 33 17.95 4.62 5.82
CA THR A 33 17.00 3.58 6.21
C THR A 33 15.63 4.18 6.48
N LEU A 34 14.59 3.70 5.79
CA LEU A 34 13.22 4.11 6.08
C LEU A 34 12.66 3.27 7.23
N THR A 35 12.42 3.91 8.37
CA THR A 35 11.64 3.35 9.48
C THR A 35 10.15 3.56 9.23
N ALA A 36 9.37 2.48 9.36
CA ALA A 36 7.95 2.52 9.05
C ALA A 36 7.13 1.65 9.99
N LYS A 37 5.85 2.00 10.15
CA LYS A 37 4.86 1.08 10.71
C LYS A 37 4.35 0.13 9.64
N VAL A 38 4.64 -1.14 9.84
CA VAL A 38 4.18 -2.23 8.99
C VAL A 38 2.83 -2.71 9.50
N ARG A 39 1.83 -2.71 8.63
CA ARG A 39 0.46 -3.11 8.93
C ARG A 39 0.07 -4.32 8.10
N ARG A 40 -1.04 -4.96 8.46
CA ARG A 40 -1.59 -6.10 7.71
C ARG A 40 -2.89 -5.75 7.01
N PHE A 41 -3.13 -6.38 5.87
CA PHE A 41 -4.44 -6.38 5.24
C PHE A 41 -5.41 -7.24 6.05
N LYS A 42 -6.68 -6.86 6.05
CA LYS A 42 -7.76 -7.63 6.69
C LYS A 42 -9.01 -7.64 5.83
N ASP A 43 -9.77 -8.72 5.91
CA ASP A 43 -11.06 -8.88 5.25
C ASP A 43 -11.05 -8.52 3.76
N CYS A 44 -9.93 -8.82 3.06
CA CYS A 44 -9.79 -8.57 1.64
C CYS A 44 -8.87 -9.60 0.97
N TRP A 45 -9.03 -9.75 -0.34
CA TRP A 45 -8.24 -10.64 -1.17
C TRP A 45 -7.95 -9.98 -2.53
N MET A 46 -7.04 -10.56 -3.30
CA MET A 46 -6.63 -10.01 -4.58
C MET A 46 -6.90 -10.96 -5.75
N ARG A 47 -7.18 -10.38 -6.92
CA ARG A 47 -7.29 -11.10 -8.18
C ARG A 47 -6.56 -10.32 -9.27
N GLN A 48 -5.94 -11.03 -10.20
CA GLN A 48 -5.37 -10.41 -11.39
C GLN A 48 -6.49 -9.70 -12.19
N ASP A 49 -6.21 -8.48 -12.62
CA ASP A 49 -7.10 -7.58 -13.36
C ASP A 49 -6.27 -6.88 -14.44
N GLY A 50 -6.03 -7.58 -15.56
CA GLY A 50 -5.13 -7.12 -16.62
C GLY A 50 -3.67 -7.07 -16.16
N LYS A 51 -3.05 -5.89 -16.25
CA LYS A 51 -1.64 -5.63 -15.86
C LYS A 51 -1.44 -5.40 -14.36
N GLN A 52 -2.52 -5.29 -13.60
CA GLN A 52 -2.54 -4.99 -12.17
C GLN A 52 -3.34 -6.06 -11.43
N PHE A 53 -3.44 -5.90 -10.12
CA PHE A 53 -4.28 -6.71 -9.26
C PHE A 53 -5.38 -5.85 -8.66
N ALA A 54 -6.61 -6.32 -8.76
CA ALA A 54 -7.75 -5.75 -8.07
C ALA A 54 -7.86 -6.33 -6.66
N ILE A 55 -8.10 -5.47 -5.68
CA ILE A 55 -8.35 -5.86 -4.28
C ILE A 55 -9.87 -5.85 -4.06
N PHE A 56 -10.39 -6.94 -3.51
CA PHE A 56 -11.82 -7.15 -3.26
C PHE A 56 -12.08 -7.32 -1.76
N ALA A 57 -13.26 -6.85 -1.33
CA ALA A 57 -13.73 -7.02 0.04
C ALA A 57 -14.12 -8.48 0.31
N GLY A 58 -13.47 -9.15 1.27
CA GLY A 58 -13.86 -10.44 1.85
C GLY A 58 -14.65 -11.37 0.93
N THR A 59 -15.90 -11.65 1.30
CA THR A 59 -16.82 -12.51 0.52
C THR A 59 -17.60 -11.77 -0.57
N ALA A 60 -17.40 -10.45 -0.73
CA ALA A 60 -18.10 -9.63 -1.69
C ALA A 60 -17.27 -9.38 -2.96
N LEU A 61 -17.94 -9.14 -4.09
CA LEU A 61 -17.29 -8.71 -5.34
C LEU A 61 -17.08 -7.19 -5.40
N GLU A 62 -17.17 -6.49 -4.26
CA GLU A 62 -16.89 -5.05 -4.21
C GLU A 62 -15.38 -4.81 -4.38
N LYS A 63 -15.01 -4.03 -5.40
CA LYS A 63 -13.63 -3.60 -5.62
C LYS A 63 -13.28 -2.46 -4.68
N VAL A 64 -12.23 -2.66 -3.89
CA VAL A 64 -11.82 -1.75 -2.81
C VAL A 64 -10.41 -1.22 -2.96
N GLY A 65 -9.67 -1.69 -3.96
CA GLY A 65 -8.32 -1.24 -4.21
C GLY A 65 -7.67 -1.86 -5.44
N PHE A 66 -6.41 -1.48 -5.65
CA PHE A 66 -5.56 -1.90 -6.75
C PHE A 66 -4.13 -2.02 -6.27
N LEU A 67 -3.36 -2.91 -6.92
CA LEU A 67 -1.98 -3.21 -6.62
C LEU A 67 -1.20 -3.47 -7.91
N TRP A 68 -0.01 -2.90 -8.00
CA TRP A 68 0.95 -3.14 -9.07
C TRP A 68 2.23 -3.69 -8.45
N TYR A 69 2.67 -4.84 -8.93
CA TYR A 69 3.89 -5.48 -8.46
C TYR A 69 5.13 -4.90 -9.15
N ASP A 70 6.19 -4.73 -8.36
CA ASP A 70 7.54 -4.44 -8.84
C ASP A 70 8.21 -5.71 -9.44
N VAL A 71 7.74 -6.90 -9.02
CA VAL A 71 8.37 -8.19 -9.35
C VAL A 71 7.35 -9.20 -9.93
N THR A 72 7.84 -10.19 -10.68
CA THR A 72 6.99 -11.19 -11.38
C THR A 72 6.63 -12.42 -10.56
N ASP A 73 7.18 -12.55 -9.35
CA ASP A 73 7.07 -13.76 -8.53
C ASP A 73 5.68 -13.92 -7.89
N LYS A 74 5.40 -15.13 -7.36
CA LYS A 74 4.26 -15.33 -6.47
C LYS A 74 4.50 -14.55 -5.19
N ILE A 75 3.69 -13.52 -4.97
CA ILE A 75 3.86 -12.59 -3.86
C ILE A 75 2.74 -12.80 -2.84
N GLU A 76 3.15 -12.87 -1.56
CA GLU A 76 2.21 -12.87 -0.46
C GLU A 76 1.60 -11.48 -0.24
N PHE A 77 0.28 -11.41 -0.31
CA PHE A 77 -0.47 -10.20 0.02
C PHE A 77 -0.78 -10.18 1.52
N LYS A 78 0.17 -9.68 2.31
CA LYS A 78 0.09 -9.75 3.77
C LYS A 78 0.44 -8.43 4.45
N HIS A 79 1.63 -7.90 4.20
CA HIS A 79 2.16 -6.73 4.90
C HIS A 79 2.21 -5.50 4.00
N CYS A 80 1.90 -4.35 4.58
CA CYS A 80 1.97 -3.08 3.88
C CYS A 80 2.49 -1.95 4.76
N VAL A 81 3.05 -0.93 4.11
CA VAL A 81 3.42 0.33 4.73
C VAL A 81 2.58 1.43 4.11
N ILE A 82 1.89 2.22 4.92
CA ILE A 82 1.07 3.32 4.43
C ILE A 82 1.98 4.51 4.15
N VAL A 83 1.92 5.04 2.93
CA VAL A 83 2.71 6.18 2.46
C VAL A 83 1.89 7.41 2.11
N GLY A 84 0.58 7.25 2.01
CA GLY A 84 -0.33 8.34 1.71
C GLY A 84 -1.74 8.05 2.18
N MET A 85 -2.48 9.13 2.40
CA MET A 85 -3.93 9.13 2.53
C MET A 85 -4.52 10.08 1.50
N GLY A 86 -5.56 9.65 0.82
CA GLY A 86 -6.35 10.48 -0.07
C GLY A 86 -7.83 10.32 0.23
N ASN A 87 -8.60 11.32 -0.21
CA ASN A 87 -10.04 11.22 -0.22
C ASN A 87 -10.49 11.06 -1.67
N ASP A 88 -11.18 9.96 -1.97
CA ASP A 88 -11.73 9.75 -3.30
C ASP A 88 -13.03 10.55 -3.42
N ASN A 89 -12.90 11.79 -3.88
CA ASN A 89 -13.99 12.77 -3.97
C ASN A 89 -15.08 12.38 -5.00
N GLY A 90 -14.92 11.26 -5.72
CA GLY A 90 -15.87 10.78 -6.72
C GLY A 90 -17.07 10.00 -6.18
N LYS A 91 -17.10 9.62 -4.89
CA LYS A 91 -18.18 8.81 -4.30
C LYS A 91 -19.07 9.62 -3.35
N LYS A 92 -20.37 9.24 -3.30
CA LYS A 92 -21.39 9.84 -2.39
C LYS A 92 -21.01 9.75 -0.90
N VAL A 93 -20.17 8.80 -0.53
CA VAL A 93 -19.57 8.70 0.81
C VAL A 93 -18.06 8.80 0.64
N PRO A 94 -17.40 9.80 1.23
CA PRO A 94 -15.94 9.91 1.19
C PRO A 94 -15.35 8.66 1.85
N GLN A 95 -14.74 7.80 1.04
CA GLN A 95 -14.01 6.64 1.52
C GLN A 95 -12.54 7.04 1.54
N ASN A 96 -12.01 7.28 2.74
CA ASN A 96 -10.57 7.47 2.89
C ASN A 96 -9.85 6.27 2.29
N THR A 97 -8.87 6.58 1.46
CA THR A 97 -8.06 5.60 0.73
C THR A 97 -6.63 5.73 1.22
N TYR A 98 -6.02 4.60 1.57
CA TYR A 98 -4.59 4.51 1.79
C TYR A 98 -3.87 4.24 0.49
N TYR A 99 -2.75 4.92 0.31
CA TYR A 99 -1.69 4.54 -0.62
C TYR A 99 -0.63 3.79 0.17
N PHE A 100 -0.21 2.65 -0.36
CA PHE A 100 0.65 1.74 0.39
C PHE A 100 1.76 1.16 -0.48
N LEU A 101 2.86 0.82 0.18
CA LEU A 101 3.88 -0.10 -0.33
C LEU A 101 3.51 -1.49 0.14
N LEU A 102 3.49 -2.47 -0.77
CA LEU A 102 3.43 -3.87 -0.39
C LEU A 102 4.83 -4.33 -0.04
N VAL A 103 4.97 -5.03 1.09
CA VAL A 103 6.27 -5.44 1.61
C VAL A 103 6.26 -6.89 2.07
N ARG A 104 7.42 -7.54 2.08
CA ARG A 104 7.65 -8.81 2.79
C ARG A 104 8.91 -8.74 3.64
N GLU A 105 8.99 -9.61 4.63
CA GLU A 105 10.21 -9.77 5.43
C GLU A 105 11.35 -10.30 4.55
N LYS A 106 12.53 -9.71 4.69
CA LYS A 106 13.75 -10.18 4.03
C LYS A 106 14.14 -11.53 4.62
N LEU A 107 14.74 -12.40 3.80
CA LEU A 107 15.37 -13.63 4.27
C LEU A 107 16.46 -13.27 5.29
N GLY A 108 16.31 -13.72 6.54
CA GLY A 108 17.19 -13.36 7.65
C GLY A 108 16.57 -12.41 8.69
N GLY A 109 15.38 -11.87 8.45
CA GLY A 109 14.60 -11.12 9.44
C GLY A 109 15.05 -9.67 9.69
N GLU A 110 16.07 -9.19 8.97
CA GLU A 110 16.59 -7.82 9.10
C GLU A 110 15.78 -6.81 8.27
N GLY A 111 14.48 -6.76 8.52
CA GLY A 111 13.56 -5.79 7.92
C GLY A 111 12.78 -6.32 6.72
N TYR A 112 12.29 -5.37 5.93
CA TYR A 112 11.31 -5.60 4.88
C TYR A 112 11.85 -5.15 3.53
N GLU A 113 11.46 -5.84 2.47
CA GLU A 113 11.68 -5.39 1.10
C GLU A 113 10.35 -5.07 0.42
N ARG A 114 10.39 -4.11 -0.51
CA ARG A 114 9.23 -3.68 -1.28
C ARG A 114 8.97 -4.63 -2.44
N LEU A 115 7.69 -4.95 -2.65
CA LEU A 115 7.22 -5.83 -3.72
C LEU A 115 6.27 -5.16 -4.69
N GLY A 116 5.72 -4.01 -4.33
CA GLY A 116 4.76 -3.30 -5.16
C GLY A 116 4.16 -2.09 -4.46
N VAL A 117 3.24 -1.45 -5.16
CA VAL A 117 2.51 -0.28 -4.68
C VAL A 117 1.04 -0.38 -5.01
N GLY A 118 0.21 0.23 -4.19
CA GLY A 118 -1.22 0.17 -4.42
C GLY A 118 -2.01 1.22 -3.66
N LYS A 119 -3.33 1.14 -3.84
CA LYS A 119 -4.29 1.91 -3.07
C LYS A 119 -5.42 1.00 -2.58
N VAL A 120 -5.88 1.22 -1.36
CA VAL A 120 -6.97 0.44 -0.75
C VAL A 120 -7.80 1.30 0.18
N GLN A 121 -9.09 1.04 0.33
CA GLN A 121 -9.90 1.71 1.35
C GLN A 121 -9.34 1.42 2.76
N VAL A 122 -9.32 2.44 3.61
CA VAL A 122 -8.72 2.40 4.96
C VAL A 122 -9.22 1.23 5.81
N ARG A 123 -10.51 0.87 5.68
CA ARG A 123 -11.15 -0.19 6.48
C ARG A 123 -10.55 -1.58 6.29
N TYR A 124 -9.82 -1.82 5.19
CA TYR A 124 -9.18 -3.12 4.88
C TYR A 124 -7.72 -3.20 5.31
N VAL A 125 -7.24 -2.21 6.06
CA VAL A 125 -5.93 -2.24 6.72
C VAL A 125 -6.13 -2.29 8.22
N ALA A 126 -5.39 -3.16 8.89
CA ALA A 126 -5.38 -3.26 10.34
C ALA A 126 -4.90 -1.95 10.99
N ASN A 127 -5.40 -1.66 12.20
CA ASN A 127 -4.89 -0.53 12.98
C ASN A 127 -3.61 -0.92 13.74
N GLU A 128 -3.51 -2.21 14.08
CA GLU A 128 -2.33 -2.84 14.64
C GLU A 128 -1.17 -2.74 13.65
N SER A 129 0.01 -2.44 14.19
CA SER A 129 1.22 -2.25 13.40
C SER A 129 2.44 -2.74 14.15
N ASP A 130 3.38 -3.31 13.41
CA ASP A 130 4.72 -3.65 13.86
C ASP A 130 5.71 -2.57 13.40
N ALA A 131 6.81 -2.39 14.12
CA ALA A 131 7.91 -1.54 13.65
C ALA A 131 8.73 -2.28 12.60
N GLY A 132 9.00 -1.65 11.47
CA GLY A 132 9.79 -2.21 10.38
C GLY A 132 10.81 -1.23 9.82
N LYS A 133 11.80 -1.79 9.14
CA LYS A 133 12.82 -1.06 8.37
C LYS A 133 12.75 -1.52 6.93
N LEU A 134 12.80 -0.59 5.98
CA LEU A 134 12.83 -0.84 4.55
C LEU A 134 14.22 -0.56 3.99
#